data_AF-A0A930EXN2-F1
#
_entry.id   AF-A0A930EXN2-F1
#
_cell.length_a   1.000
_cell.length_b   1.000
_cell.length_c   1.000
_cell.angle_alpha   90.00
_cell.angle_beta   90.00
_cell.angle_gamma   90.00
#
_symmetry.space_group_name_H-M   'P 1'
#
loop_
_entity.id
_entity.type
_entity.pdbx_description
1 polymer ?
#
loop_
_entity_poly.entity_id
_entity_poly.type
_entity_poly.pdbx_seq_one_letter_code
_entity_poly.pdbx_strand_id
1 'polypeptide(L)'
;MTQESTEDETKQILFQDKVIMNQLLIDCIPVEEVSDYHIYPIADNDSPKLSSDRLEYTLGNLLNYQKCTIDDIERYYQDLKVDRNEEGVNEIMFQHTKIAEEFAFGALSCGMIYSCDFDRYGMEKLATLLRKALQAHILREDDLYLSEVDVIQKLNNSVLRDDWKEYTRLKDVMKDAAGDIMVDAKKRYIDPYVYNYGRDAAFSSAFKNAVNEFKNT
;
A
#
# COMPACT_ATOMS: atom_id res chain seq x y z
N MET A 1 9.20 11.32 -3.00
CA MET A 1 8.15 11.33 -1.98
C MET A 1 8.56 10.35 -0.89
N THR A 2 8.88 10.86 0.29
CA THR A 2 8.93 10.07 1.53
C THR A 2 7.50 9.97 2.05
N GLN A 3 6.99 8.75 2.23
CA GLN A 3 5.61 8.48 2.70
C GLN A 3 5.38 8.97 4.14
N GLU A 4 6.46 9.22 4.89
CA GLU A 4 6.47 9.67 6.29
C GLU A 4 5.60 10.91 6.58
N SER A 5 5.37 11.80 5.60
CA SER A 5 4.59 13.03 5.82
C SER A 5 3.11 12.81 6.16
N THR A 6 2.51 11.65 5.85
CA THR A 6 1.10 11.37 6.19
C THR A 6 0.93 10.83 7.62
N GLU A 7 2.02 10.40 8.26
CA GLU A 7 1.98 9.78 9.59
C GLU A 7 2.30 10.78 10.72
N ASP A 8 2.82 11.96 10.38
CA ASP A 8 3.17 13.04 11.31
C ASP A 8 1.98 13.48 12.20
N GLU A 9 0.75 13.35 11.69
CA GLU A 9 -0.47 13.72 12.42
C GLU A 9 -1.08 12.56 13.23
N THR A 10 -0.65 11.31 13.04
CA THR A 10 -1.22 10.13 13.71
C THR A 10 -1.27 10.32 15.23
N LYS A 11 -0.17 10.82 15.80
CA LYS A 11 -0.11 11.10 17.25
C LYS A 11 -1.12 12.15 17.69
N GLN A 12 -1.32 13.21 16.90
CA GLN A 12 -2.28 14.27 17.20
C GLN A 12 -3.72 13.78 17.09
N ILE A 13 -4.02 12.99 16.06
CA ILE A 13 -5.33 12.35 15.85
C ILE A 13 -5.66 11.45 17.04
N LEU A 14 -4.72 10.60 17.47
CA LEU A 14 -4.88 9.74 18.64
C LEU A 14 -5.20 10.55 19.91
N PHE A 15 -4.46 11.63 20.18
CA PHE A 15 -4.76 12.49 21.35
C PHE A 15 -6.15 13.11 21.34
N GLN A 16 -6.72 13.36 20.16
CA GLN A 16 -8.06 13.90 20.01
C GLN A 16 -9.16 12.83 20.12
N ASP A 17 -8.81 11.56 19.87
CA ASP A 17 -9.73 10.42 20.01
C ASP A 17 -9.81 9.94 21.47
N LYS A 18 -10.87 10.38 22.16
CA LYS A 18 -11.13 10.00 23.54
C LYS A 18 -11.41 8.51 23.72
N VAL A 19 -11.96 7.82 22.72
CA VAL A 19 -12.31 6.41 22.83
C VAL A 19 -11.02 5.58 22.82
N ILE A 20 -10.15 5.83 21.84
CA ILE A 20 -8.87 5.13 21.73
C ILE A 20 -7.98 5.47 22.92
N MET A 21 -7.82 6.75 23.28
CA MET A 21 -6.97 7.14 24.43
C MET A 21 -7.43 6.53 25.75
N ASN A 22 -8.74 6.46 26.00
CA ASN A 22 -9.26 5.81 27.21
C ASN A 22 -8.94 4.30 27.20
N GLN A 23 -9.03 3.64 26.05
CA GLN A 23 -8.71 2.22 25.94
C GLN A 23 -7.20 1.97 26.18
N LEU A 24 -6.33 2.78 25.58
CA LEU A 24 -4.88 2.71 25.81
C LEU A 24 -4.52 2.89 27.29
N LEU A 25 -5.19 3.82 27.99
CA LEU A 25 -5.01 4.01 29.44
C LEU A 25 -5.44 2.79 30.26
N ILE A 26 -6.56 2.13 29.89
CA ILE A 26 -7.04 0.91 30.54
C ILE A 26 -6.05 -0.23 30.34
N ASP A 27 -5.54 -0.38 29.12
CA ASP A 27 -4.61 -1.45 28.75
C ASP A 27 -3.16 -1.15 29.19
N CYS A 28 -2.92 0.01 29.79
CA CYS A 28 -1.60 0.50 30.20
C CYS A 28 -0.59 0.57 29.04
N ILE A 29 -1.06 0.91 27.83
CA ILE A 29 -0.24 1.07 26.63
C ILE A 29 0.05 2.55 26.42
N PRO A 30 1.32 2.99 26.42
CA PRO A 30 1.69 4.36 26.08
C PRO A 30 1.28 4.72 24.65
N VAL A 31 0.86 5.96 24.41
CA VAL A 31 0.49 6.41 23.05
C VAL A 31 1.69 6.34 22.10
N GLU A 32 2.91 6.55 22.62
CA GLU A 32 4.15 6.42 21.85
C GLU A 32 4.36 5.02 21.28
N GLU A 33 3.86 3.98 21.95
CA GLU A 33 3.93 2.59 21.47
C GLU A 33 2.90 2.29 20.37
N VAL A 34 1.99 3.23 20.07
CA VAL A 34 0.95 3.04 19.04
C VAL A 34 1.07 4.06 17.92
N SER A 35 1.51 5.28 18.25
CA SER A 35 1.65 6.37 17.28
C SER A 35 2.82 6.16 16.31
N ASP A 36 3.82 5.38 16.71
CA ASP A 36 4.97 5.01 15.88
C ASP A 36 5.09 3.48 15.82
N TYR A 37 4.42 2.88 14.85
CA TYR A 37 4.41 1.42 14.69
C TYR A 37 5.70 0.88 14.05
N HIS A 38 6.55 1.75 13.50
CA HIS A 38 7.86 1.40 12.91
C HIS A 38 8.83 0.82 13.92
N ILE A 39 8.60 1.06 15.22
CA ILE A 39 9.39 0.47 16.31
C ILE A 39 9.25 -1.06 16.38
N TYR A 40 8.23 -1.63 15.72
CA TYR A 40 7.99 -3.07 15.68
C TYR A 40 8.37 -3.63 14.30
N PRO A 41 9.47 -4.40 14.18
CA PRO A 41 9.91 -4.97 12.90
C PRO A 41 8.84 -5.82 12.21
N ILE A 42 8.02 -6.54 12.97
CA ILE A 42 6.92 -7.35 12.41
C ILE A 42 5.88 -6.46 11.70
N ALA A 43 5.66 -5.25 12.20
CA ALA A 43 4.62 -4.35 11.72
C ALA A 43 5.04 -3.60 10.46
N ASP A 44 6.26 -3.04 10.42
CA ASP A 44 6.84 -2.40 9.23
C ASP A 44 8.34 -2.68 9.04
N ASN A 45 8.67 -3.88 8.58
CA ASN A 45 10.02 -4.13 8.05
C ASN A 45 10.28 -3.24 6.82
N ASP A 46 11.55 -2.93 6.55
CA ASP A 46 11.93 -2.23 5.31
C ASP A 46 11.63 -3.04 4.05
N SER A 47 11.14 -2.38 3.00
CA SER A 47 10.98 -3.02 1.68
C SER A 47 12.34 -3.53 1.14
N PRO A 48 12.42 -4.73 0.55
CA PRO A 48 11.32 -5.61 0.10
C PRO A 48 10.90 -6.69 1.11
N LYS A 49 11.27 -6.57 2.39
CA LYS A 49 10.91 -7.58 3.41
C LYS A 49 9.41 -7.60 3.66
N LEU A 50 8.92 -8.74 4.17
CA LEU A 50 7.52 -8.89 4.53
C LEU A 50 7.26 -8.21 5.89
N SER A 51 6.18 -7.46 5.97
CA SER A 51 5.64 -6.89 7.21
C SER A 51 4.16 -7.20 7.30
N SER A 52 3.54 -7.04 8.47
CA SER A 52 2.10 -7.26 8.61
C SER A 52 1.28 -6.27 7.77
N ASP A 53 1.73 -5.02 7.67
CA ASP A 53 1.12 -4.02 6.77
C ASP A 53 1.11 -4.52 5.32
N ARG A 54 2.28 -4.95 4.81
CA ARG A 54 2.38 -5.46 3.44
C ARG A 54 1.64 -6.76 3.21
N LEU A 55 1.58 -7.62 4.21
CA LEU A 55 0.81 -8.85 4.14
C LEU A 55 -0.68 -8.54 3.96
N GLU A 56 -1.24 -7.68 4.81
CA GLU A 56 -2.67 -7.36 4.83
C GLU A 56 -3.11 -6.77 3.50
N TYR A 57 -2.49 -5.66 3.06
CA TYR A 57 -2.94 -5.01 1.84
C TYR A 57 -2.68 -5.89 0.62
N THR A 58 -1.62 -6.72 0.63
CA THR A 58 -1.32 -7.61 -0.51
C THR A 58 -2.37 -8.69 -0.65
N LEU A 59 -2.76 -9.35 0.44
CA LEU A 59 -3.79 -10.39 0.42
C LEU A 59 -5.15 -9.80 0.03
N GLY A 60 -5.50 -8.64 0.58
CA GLY A 60 -6.72 -7.91 0.21
C GLY A 60 -6.73 -7.55 -1.28
N ASN A 61 -5.62 -7.04 -1.82
CA ASN A 61 -5.52 -6.70 -3.24
C ASN A 61 -5.53 -7.93 -4.15
N LEU A 62 -4.85 -9.02 -3.77
CA LEU A 62 -4.89 -10.27 -4.54
C LEU A 62 -6.32 -10.80 -4.68
N LEU A 63 -7.12 -10.75 -3.61
CA LEU A 63 -8.52 -11.13 -3.66
C LEU A 63 -9.33 -10.21 -4.58
N ASN A 64 -9.21 -8.89 -4.40
CA ASN A 64 -9.99 -7.90 -5.16
C ASN A 64 -9.61 -7.89 -6.65
N TYR A 65 -8.35 -8.16 -6.99
CA TYR A 65 -7.88 -8.34 -8.36
C TYR A 65 -8.11 -9.75 -8.90
N GLN A 66 -8.79 -10.62 -8.16
CA GLN A 66 -9.12 -12.00 -8.55
C GLN A 66 -7.87 -12.82 -8.92
N LYS A 67 -6.75 -12.55 -8.23
CA LYS A 67 -5.48 -13.27 -8.38
C LYS A 67 -5.39 -14.50 -7.47
N CYS A 68 -6.16 -14.53 -6.39
CA CYS A 68 -6.26 -15.68 -5.49
C CYS A 68 -7.69 -15.85 -4.96
N THR A 69 -7.95 -17.00 -4.37
CA THR A 69 -9.19 -17.31 -3.66
C THR A 69 -9.05 -17.07 -2.15
N ILE A 70 -10.16 -17.17 -1.40
CA ILE A 70 -10.11 -17.18 0.07
C ILE A 70 -9.33 -18.40 0.57
N ASP A 71 -9.47 -19.56 -0.09
CA ASP A 71 -8.73 -20.78 0.28
C ASP A 71 -7.22 -20.61 0.09
N ASP A 72 -6.79 -19.88 -0.95
CA ASP A 72 -5.38 -19.52 -1.13
C ASP A 72 -4.88 -18.59 -0.01
N ILE A 73 -5.69 -17.61 0.39
CA ILE A 73 -5.36 -16.71 1.50
C ILE A 73 -5.22 -17.48 2.81
N GLU A 74 -6.17 -18.37 3.10
CA GLU A 74 -6.10 -19.23 4.29
C GLU A 74 -4.83 -20.09 4.27
N ARG A 75 -4.50 -20.67 3.12
CA ARG A 75 -3.27 -21.44 2.94
C ARG A 75 -2.01 -20.59 3.14
N TYR A 76 -1.97 -19.36 2.65
CA TYR A 76 -0.86 -18.44 2.92
C TYR A 76 -0.74 -18.17 4.42
N TYR A 77 -1.82 -17.81 5.09
CA TYR A 77 -1.83 -17.53 6.54
C TYR A 77 -1.39 -18.71 7.39
N GLN A 78 -1.86 -19.91 7.07
CA GLN A 78 -1.50 -21.14 7.79
C GLN A 78 -0.01 -21.49 7.61
N ASP A 79 0.63 -21.01 6.55
CA ASP A 79 2.05 -21.23 6.30
C ASP A 79 2.96 -20.24 7.03
N LEU A 80 2.43 -19.14 7.55
CA LEU A 80 3.23 -18.10 8.19
C LEU A 80 3.71 -18.52 9.58
N LYS A 81 4.93 -18.08 9.91
CA LYS A 81 5.47 -18.08 11.27
C LYS A 81 6.31 -16.83 11.50
N VAL A 82 6.60 -16.54 12.76
CA VAL A 82 7.55 -15.49 13.16
C VAL A 82 8.85 -16.18 13.62
N ASP A 83 9.98 -15.74 13.07
CA ASP A 83 11.32 -16.17 13.49
C ASP A 83 12.36 -15.12 13.10
N ARG A 84 13.64 -15.40 13.32
CA ARG A 84 14.75 -14.51 12.98
C ARG A 84 15.16 -14.62 11.52
N ASN A 85 15.25 -13.48 10.85
CA ASN A 85 15.76 -13.34 9.49
C ASN A 85 17.30 -13.35 9.44
N GLU A 86 17.88 -13.04 8.28
CA GLU A 86 19.33 -12.99 8.03
C GLU A 86 20.09 -11.96 8.88
N GLU A 87 19.39 -10.97 9.44
CA GLU A 87 19.93 -9.94 10.32
C GLU A 87 19.71 -10.27 11.82
N GLY A 88 19.07 -11.40 12.12
CA GLY A 88 18.75 -11.80 13.49
C GLY A 88 17.53 -11.08 14.10
N VAL A 89 16.75 -10.38 13.29
CA VAL A 89 15.55 -9.63 13.68
C VAL A 89 14.29 -10.46 13.42
N ASN A 90 13.27 -10.33 14.27
CA ASN A 90 12.00 -11.03 14.08
C ASN A 90 11.28 -10.54 12.81
N GLU A 91 10.85 -11.47 11.97
CA GLU A 91 10.13 -11.21 10.73
C GLU A 91 9.05 -12.28 10.49
N ILE A 92 7.96 -11.90 9.81
CA ILE A 92 6.96 -12.84 9.30
C ILE A 92 7.58 -13.58 8.11
N MET A 93 7.60 -14.91 8.15
CA MET A 93 8.21 -15.74 7.13
C MET A 93 7.33 -16.94 6.79
N PHE A 94 7.53 -17.48 5.60
CA PHE A 94 6.86 -18.70 5.14
C PHE A 94 7.62 -19.94 5.62
N GLN A 95 6.89 -21.03 5.85
CA GLN A 95 7.46 -22.32 6.21
C GLN A 95 7.85 -23.13 4.97
N HIS A 96 7.14 -22.98 3.86
CA HIS A 96 7.36 -23.75 2.64
C HIS A 96 7.72 -22.85 1.46
N THR A 97 8.83 -23.19 0.78
CA THR A 97 9.35 -22.43 -0.38
C THR A 97 8.33 -22.24 -1.49
N LYS A 98 7.55 -23.28 -1.81
CA LYS A 98 6.52 -23.21 -2.85
C LYS A 98 5.42 -22.20 -2.53
N ILE A 99 5.00 -22.14 -1.26
CA ILE A 99 3.93 -21.23 -0.83
C ILE A 99 4.47 -19.78 -0.82
N ALA A 100 5.71 -19.60 -0.36
CA ALA A 100 6.40 -18.31 -0.40
C ALA A 100 6.53 -17.77 -1.84
N GLU A 101 6.95 -18.60 -2.78
CA GLU A 101 7.14 -18.23 -4.19
C GLU A 101 5.80 -17.84 -4.84
N GLU A 102 4.74 -18.63 -4.61
CA GLU A 102 3.38 -18.32 -5.09
C GLU A 102 2.90 -16.95 -4.56
N PHE A 103 3.08 -16.70 -3.25
CA PHE A 103 2.78 -15.40 -2.66
C PHE A 103 3.64 -14.28 -3.26
N ALA A 104 4.95 -14.50 -3.44
CA ALA A 104 5.89 -13.51 -3.95
C ALA A 104 5.54 -13.08 -5.38
N PHE A 105 5.17 -14.02 -6.26
CA PHE A 105 4.66 -13.71 -7.59
C PHE A 105 3.31 -12.98 -7.54
N GLY A 106 2.43 -13.36 -6.61
CA GLY A 106 1.20 -12.61 -6.34
C GLY A 106 1.48 -11.16 -5.97
N ALA A 107 2.33 -10.92 -4.98
CA ALA A 107 2.75 -9.60 -4.53
C ALA A 107 3.38 -8.78 -5.66
N LEU A 108 4.24 -9.39 -6.47
CA LEU A 108 4.85 -8.76 -7.64
C LEU A 108 3.79 -8.34 -8.67
N SER A 109 2.78 -9.18 -8.91
CA SER A 109 1.68 -8.84 -9.83
C SER A 109 0.86 -7.63 -9.35
N CYS A 110 0.67 -7.49 -8.03
CA CYS A 110 0.07 -6.30 -7.43
C CYS A 110 0.96 -5.07 -7.65
N GLY A 111 2.27 -5.20 -7.42
CA GLY A 111 3.27 -4.17 -7.71
C GLY A 111 3.23 -3.65 -9.14
N MET A 112 3.05 -4.54 -10.12
CA MET A 112 2.87 -4.16 -11.52
C MET A 112 1.60 -3.36 -11.76
N ILE A 113 0.49 -3.69 -11.08
CA ILE A 113 -0.77 -2.95 -11.18
C ILE A 113 -0.62 -1.54 -10.58
N TYR A 114 -0.03 -1.42 -9.38
CA TYR A 114 0.16 -0.13 -8.69
C TYR A 114 1.08 0.86 -9.45
N SER A 115 1.82 0.37 -10.44
CA SER A 115 2.75 1.20 -11.22
C SER A 115 2.44 1.20 -12.72
N CYS A 116 1.32 0.59 -13.11
CA CYS A 116 0.90 0.58 -14.52
C CYS A 116 0.46 1.98 -14.98
N ASP A 117 0.54 2.22 -16.30
CA ASP A 117 0.22 3.52 -16.90
C ASP A 117 -1.20 3.98 -16.57
N PHE A 118 -2.15 3.05 -16.52
CA PHE A 118 -3.54 3.34 -16.18
C PHE A 118 -3.67 3.91 -14.76
N ASP A 119 -3.08 3.23 -13.78
CA ASP A 119 -3.15 3.63 -12.37
C ASP A 119 -2.44 4.97 -12.14
N ARG A 120 -1.23 5.12 -12.69
CA ARG A 120 -0.44 6.37 -12.62
C ARG A 120 -1.18 7.56 -13.20
N TYR A 121 -1.79 7.40 -14.38
CA TYR A 121 -2.56 8.46 -15.01
C TYR A 121 -3.83 8.80 -14.22
N GLY A 122 -4.55 7.79 -13.73
CA GLY A 122 -5.72 7.98 -12.87
C GLY A 122 -5.37 8.79 -11.62
N MET A 123 -4.31 8.40 -10.92
CA MET A 123 -3.84 9.11 -9.72
C MET A 123 -3.40 10.55 -10.03
N GLU A 124 -2.69 10.80 -11.13
CA GLU A 124 -2.31 12.17 -11.50
C GLU A 124 -3.51 13.04 -11.88
N LYS A 125 -4.53 12.45 -12.53
CA LYS A 125 -5.79 13.15 -12.82
C LYS A 125 -6.53 13.51 -11.53
N LEU A 126 -6.61 12.59 -10.57
CA LEU A 126 -7.21 12.85 -9.27
C LEU A 126 -6.43 13.93 -8.51
N ALA A 127 -5.09 13.82 -8.44
CA ALA A 127 -4.23 14.80 -7.79
C ALA A 127 -4.36 16.20 -8.43
N THR A 128 -4.47 16.27 -9.76
CA THR A 128 -4.73 17.52 -10.48
C THR A 128 -6.08 18.12 -10.13
N LEU A 129 -7.12 17.30 -10.04
CA LEU A 129 -8.46 17.74 -9.63
C LEU A 129 -8.45 18.28 -8.19
N LEU A 130 -7.84 17.55 -7.25
CA LEU A 130 -7.75 17.97 -5.84
C LEU A 130 -6.93 19.26 -5.70
N ARG A 131 -5.82 19.42 -6.44
CA ARG A 131 -5.04 20.67 -6.47
C ARG A 131 -5.90 21.85 -6.94
N LYS A 132 -6.70 21.69 -8.00
CA LYS A 132 -7.64 22.73 -8.45
C LYS A 132 -8.66 23.07 -7.36
N ALA A 133 -9.19 22.06 -6.68
CA ALA A 133 -10.20 22.25 -5.62
C ALA A 133 -9.66 23.02 -4.42
N LEU A 134 -8.42 22.74 -3.99
CA LEU A 134 -7.72 23.48 -2.93
C LEU A 134 -7.43 24.93 -3.35
N GLN A 135 -6.91 25.14 -4.57
CA GLN A 135 -6.62 26.48 -5.11
C GLN A 135 -7.87 27.34 -5.25
N ALA A 136 -9.01 26.75 -5.58
CA ALA A 136 -10.30 27.42 -5.68
C ALA A 136 -11.03 27.54 -4.33
N HIS A 137 -10.43 27.08 -3.23
CA HIS A 137 -11.03 27.02 -1.89
C HIS A 137 -12.36 26.27 -1.81
N ILE A 138 -12.58 25.33 -2.74
CA ILE A 138 -13.70 24.38 -2.72
C ILE A 138 -13.45 23.32 -1.63
N LEU A 139 -12.20 22.89 -1.52
CA LEU A 139 -11.69 22.09 -0.42
C LEU A 139 -10.70 22.90 0.41
N ARG A 140 -10.59 22.54 1.68
CA ARG A 140 -9.48 22.90 2.59
C ARG A 140 -8.66 21.65 2.89
N GLU A 141 -7.45 21.80 3.40
CA GLU A 141 -6.62 20.67 3.82
C GLU A 141 -7.34 19.79 4.85
N ASP A 142 -8.00 20.40 5.84
CA ASP A 142 -8.85 19.69 6.82
C ASP A 142 -9.94 18.82 6.18
N ASP A 143 -10.42 19.17 4.98
CA ASP A 143 -11.46 18.38 4.31
C ASP A 143 -10.91 17.02 3.83
N LEU A 144 -9.60 16.90 3.65
CA LEU A 144 -8.95 15.65 3.25
C LEU A 144 -8.91 14.60 4.38
N TYR A 145 -9.24 15.01 5.62
CA TYR A 145 -9.45 14.12 6.77
C TYR A 145 -10.91 13.68 6.93
N LEU A 146 -11.81 14.10 6.03
CA LEU A 146 -13.19 13.61 5.98
C LEU A 146 -13.30 12.29 5.22
N SER A 147 -14.51 11.74 5.14
CA SER A 147 -14.76 10.57 4.30
C SER A 147 -14.69 10.92 2.81
N GLU A 148 -14.44 9.92 1.96
CA GLU A 148 -14.50 10.08 0.51
C GLU A 148 -15.84 10.68 0.05
N VAL A 149 -16.95 10.24 0.66
CA VAL A 149 -18.31 10.73 0.33
C VAL A 149 -18.43 12.23 0.57
N ASP A 150 -17.90 12.73 1.68
CA ASP A 150 -17.96 14.15 2.02
C ASP A 150 -17.13 15.00 1.03
N VAL A 151 -15.90 14.56 0.73
CA VAL A 151 -15.01 15.23 -0.23
C VAL A 151 -15.66 15.25 -1.62
N ILE A 152 -16.19 14.10 -2.07
CA ILE A 152 -16.87 13.97 -3.36
C ILE A 152 -18.10 14.85 -3.43
N GLN A 153 -18.87 14.97 -2.35
CA GLN A 153 -20.05 15.84 -2.30
C GLN A 153 -19.66 17.31 -2.45
N LYS A 154 -18.56 17.75 -1.83
CA LYS A 154 -18.02 19.11 -2.01
C LYS A 154 -17.62 19.37 -3.46
N LEU A 155 -16.92 18.43 -4.09
CA LEU A 155 -16.57 18.52 -5.52
C LEU A 155 -17.82 18.61 -6.40
N ASN A 156 -18.82 17.76 -6.17
CA ASN A 156 -20.07 17.73 -6.93
C ASN A 156 -20.94 18.98 -6.77
N ASN A 157 -20.84 19.68 -5.63
CA ASN A 157 -21.57 20.92 -5.36
C ASN A 157 -20.79 22.18 -5.79
N SER A 158 -19.71 22.02 -6.55
CA SER A 158 -18.85 23.11 -7.00
C SER A 158 -18.77 23.22 -8.52
N VAL A 159 -17.97 24.17 -8.99
CA VAL A 159 -17.64 24.31 -10.42
C VAL A 159 -16.85 23.11 -10.97
N LEU A 160 -16.25 22.29 -10.10
CA LEU A 160 -15.45 21.10 -10.49
C LEU A 160 -16.29 19.82 -10.63
N ARG A 161 -17.62 19.91 -10.52
CA ARG A 161 -18.52 18.76 -10.68
C ARG A 161 -18.29 18.02 -12.00
N ASP A 162 -18.08 18.76 -13.09
CA ASP A 162 -17.92 18.14 -14.40
C ASP A 162 -16.51 17.55 -14.60
N ASP A 163 -15.47 18.14 -14.00
CA ASP A 163 -14.14 17.51 -13.89
C ASP A 163 -14.20 16.20 -13.09
N TRP A 164 -14.92 16.17 -11.96
CA TRP A 164 -15.14 14.94 -11.18
C TRP A 164 -15.85 13.86 -11.99
N LYS A 165 -16.92 14.22 -12.70
CA LYS A 165 -17.62 13.27 -13.59
C LYS A 165 -16.71 12.75 -14.70
N GLU A 166 -15.84 13.58 -15.25
CA GLU A 166 -14.86 13.15 -16.24
C GLU A 166 -13.88 12.13 -15.65
N TYR A 167 -13.33 12.41 -14.47
CA TYR A 167 -12.48 11.48 -13.74
C TYR A 167 -13.15 10.11 -13.52
N THR A 168 -14.42 10.08 -13.10
CA THR A 168 -15.15 8.80 -12.89
C THR A 168 -15.44 8.01 -14.18
N ARG A 169 -15.21 8.61 -15.36
CA ARG A 169 -15.40 7.94 -16.66
C ARG A 169 -14.10 7.39 -17.24
N LEU A 170 -12.97 7.56 -16.55
CA LEU A 170 -11.71 6.95 -16.95
C LEU A 170 -11.87 5.43 -17.01
N LYS A 171 -11.48 4.85 -18.14
CA LYS A 171 -11.62 3.42 -18.43
C LYS A 171 -10.47 2.82 -19.22
N ASP A 172 -9.68 3.67 -19.86
CA ASP A 172 -8.54 3.28 -20.67
C ASP A 172 -7.54 4.44 -20.73
N VAL A 173 -6.26 4.13 -20.95
CA VAL A 173 -5.19 5.10 -21.18
C VAL A 173 -4.61 4.85 -22.56
N MET A 174 -4.78 5.83 -23.43
CA MET A 174 -4.22 5.82 -24.78
C MET A 174 -3.04 6.78 -24.85
N LYS A 175 -1.96 6.36 -25.51
CA LYS A 175 -0.86 7.27 -25.83
C LYS A 175 -1.36 8.31 -26.82
N ASP A 176 -1.20 9.58 -26.48
CA ASP A 176 -1.46 10.68 -27.39
C ASP A 176 -0.15 11.22 -27.99
N ALA A 177 -0.26 12.04 -29.04
CA ALA A 177 0.89 12.67 -29.68
C ALA A 177 1.24 14.04 -29.07
N ALA A 178 0.52 14.48 -28.03
CA ALA A 178 0.65 15.80 -27.41
C ALA A 178 1.71 15.83 -26.29
N GLY A 179 2.23 14.66 -25.89
CA GLY A 179 3.38 14.51 -25.00
C GLY A 179 3.06 13.59 -23.82
N ASP A 180 4.05 12.80 -23.40
CA ASP A 180 3.86 11.83 -22.32
C ASP A 180 3.86 12.53 -20.94
N ILE A 181 2.83 12.26 -20.13
CA ILE A 181 2.85 12.60 -18.70
C ILE A 181 3.70 11.56 -17.99
N MET A 182 4.89 11.95 -17.54
CA MET A 182 5.80 11.08 -16.81
C MET A 182 5.56 11.21 -15.30
N VAL A 183 4.91 10.20 -14.73
CA VAL A 183 4.69 10.08 -13.29
C VAL A 183 5.57 8.97 -12.75
N ASP A 184 6.52 9.28 -11.88
CA ASP A 184 7.33 8.25 -11.23
C ASP A 184 6.48 7.42 -10.27
N ALA A 185 6.64 6.10 -10.30
CA ALA A 185 5.98 5.20 -9.36
C ALA A 185 7.02 4.34 -8.62
N LYS A 186 6.83 4.19 -7.31
CA LYS A 186 7.64 3.29 -6.50
C LYS A 186 7.35 1.85 -6.92
N LYS A 187 8.37 1.15 -7.41
CA LYS A 187 8.29 -0.28 -7.75
C LYS A 187 8.25 -1.09 -6.46
N ARG A 188 7.06 -1.59 -6.10
CA ARG A 188 6.82 -2.38 -4.88
C ARG A 188 6.83 -3.87 -5.22
N TYR A 189 7.61 -4.65 -4.48
CA TYR A 189 7.60 -6.11 -4.50
C TYR A 189 7.96 -6.62 -3.10
N ILE A 190 7.66 -7.88 -2.83
CA ILE A 190 7.97 -8.53 -1.55
C ILE A 190 8.88 -9.72 -1.82
N ASP A 191 10.01 -9.77 -1.14
CA ASP A 191 10.95 -10.89 -1.14
C ASP A 191 10.88 -11.57 0.24
N PRO A 192 9.89 -12.48 0.43
CA PRO A 192 9.63 -13.07 1.73
C PRO A 192 10.81 -13.93 2.18
N TYR A 193 11.04 -13.95 3.50
CA TYR A 193 11.94 -14.94 4.08
C TYR A 193 11.24 -16.30 4.16
N VAL A 194 12.00 -17.37 3.95
CA VAL A 194 11.53 -18.76 4.08
C VAL A 194 12.36 -19.47 5.13
N TYR A 195 11.68 -20.10 6.09
CA TYR A 195 12.30 -20.75 7.23
C TYR A 195 13.31 -21.82 6.78
N ASN A 196 14.57 -21.68 7.21
CA ASN A 196 15.73 -22.51 6.81
C ASN A 196 16.20 -22.40 5.35
N TYR A 197 15.60 -21.55 4.51
CA TYR A 197 15.98 -21.40 3.10
C TYR A 197 16.45 -19.98 2.72
N GLY A 198 16.12 -18.97 3.53
CA GLY A 198 16.46 -17.58 3.24
C GLY A 198 15.42 -16.88 2.36
N ARG A 199 15.83 -15.80 1.69
CA ARG A 199 14.96 -15.01 0.79
C ARG A 199 14.57 -15.78 -0.47
N ASP A 200 13.34 -15.59 -0.94
CA ASP A 200 12.82 -16.26 -2.15
C ASP A 200 13.71 -16.02 -3.38
N ALA A 201 14.15 -14.77 -3.59
CA ALA A 201 15.04 -14.41 -4.69
C ALA A 201 16.43 -15.10 -4.65
N ALA A 202 16.82 -15.70 -3.51
CA ALA A 202 18.08 -16.44 -3.40
C ALA A 202 18.00 -17.83 -4.03
N PHE A 203 16.82 -18.48 -4.04
CA PHE A 203 16.64 -19.84 -4.58
C PHE A 203 15.69 -19.91 -5.78
N SER A 204 14.81 -18.93 -6.00
CA SER A 204 14.00 -18.83 -7.22
C SER A 204 14.63 -17.90 -8.25
N SER A 205 15.26 -18.50 -9.27
CA SER A 205 15.76 -17.74 -10.42
C SER A 205 14.63 -17.11 -11.24
N ALA A 206 13.47 -17.76 -11.28
CA ALA A 206 12.29 -17.25 -12.00
C ALA A 206 11.77 -15.96 -11.34
N PHE A 207 11.58 -15.97 -10.03
CA PHE A 207 11.12 -14.81 -9.28
C PHE A 207 12.14 -13.66 -9.37
N LYS A 208 13.42 -13.94 -9.15
CA LYS A 208 14.49 -12.95 -9.28
C LYS A 208 14.52 -12.27 -10.65
N ASN A 209 14.36 -13.03 -11.73
CA ASN A 209 14.33 -12.47 -13.08
C ASN A 209 13.10 -11.58 -13.29
N ALA A 210 11.91 -12.02 -12.84
CA ALA A 210 10.69 -11.23 -12.94
C ALA A 210 10.78 -9.90 -12.16
N VAL A 211 11.39 -9.90 -10.97
CA VAL A 211 11.66 -8.68 -10.20
C VAL A 211 12.62 -7.75 -10.94
N ASN A 212 13.69 -8.28 -11.52
CA ASN A 212 14.66 -7.47 -12.28
C ASN A 212 14.02 -6.84 -13.53
N GLU A 213 13.20 -7.59 -14.27
CA GLU A 213 12.44 -7.06 -15.38
C GLU A 213 11.52 -5.93 -14.93
N PHE A 214 10.76 -6.14 -13.85
CA PHE A 214 9.86 -5.13 -13.30
C PHE A 214 10.60 -3.85 -12.87
N LYS A 215 11.77 -3.96 -12.24
CA LYS A 215 12.56 -2.81 -11.81
C LYS A 215 13.15 -1.99 -12.97
N ASN A 216 13.27 -2.58 -14.15
CA ASN A 216 13.81 -1.94 -15.35
C ASN A 216 12.72 -1.37 -16.29
N THR A 217 11.45 -1.39 -15.86
CA THR A 217 10.32 -0.75 -16.57
C THR A 217 10.07 0.66 -16.09
#